data_AF-A0A502GYF6-F1
#
_entry.id   AF-A0A502GYF6-F1
#
_cell.length_a   1.000
_cell.length_b   1.000
_cell.length_c   1.000
_cell.angle_alpha   90.00
_cell.angle_beta   90.00
_cell.angle_gamma   90.00
#
_symmetry.space_group_name_H-M   'P 1'
#
loop_
_entity.id
_entity.type
_entity.pdbx_description
1 polymer ?
#
loop_
_entity_poly.entity_id
_entity_poly.type
_entity_poly.pdbx_seq_one_letter_code
_entity_poly.pdbx_strand_id
1 'polypeptide(L)'
;MLPAPPKPSRLGRALAAAQAAKETLSFLLLVLPLALESPLVLVSALPGLGLYLLHLYLASGRASRVLAVATWVLTLADELWAVLLYHDLGAPLAARRLHLSHCLGIGLSLLALAELAARWARRRRPA
;
A
#
# COMPACT_ATOMS: atom_id res chain seq x y z
N MET A 1 13.05 -22.98 -20.64
CA MET A 1 12.50 -21.62 -20.55
C MET A 1 11.45 -21.59 -19.44
N LEU A 2 11.69 -20.87 -18.36
CA LEU A 2 10.65 -20.62 -17.35
C LEU A 2 9.59 -19.68 -17.96
N PRO A 3 8.29 -19.99 -17.85
CA PRO A 3 7.24 -19.15 -18.40
C PRO A 3 7.33 -17.76 -17.78
N ALA A 4 7.30 -16.72 -18.62
CA ALA A 4 7.36 -15.33 -18.16
C ALA A 4 6.25 -15.10 -17.12
N PRO A 5 6.57 -14.49 -15.96
CA PRO A 5 5.57 -14.25 -14.93
C PRO A 5 4.42 -13.41 -15.51
N PRO A 6 3.17 -13.74 -15.16
CA PRO A 6 2.03 -13.10 -15.78
C PRO A 6 2.02 -11.60 -15.48
N LYS A 7 1.89 -10.79 -16.54
CA LYS A 7 1.81 -9.34 -16.44
C LYS A 7 0.70 -8.91 -15.45
N PRO A 8 0.97 -7.90 -14.59
CA PRO A 8 -0.04 -7.27 -13.74
C PRO A 8 -1.24 -6.80 -14.56
N SER A 9 -2.46 -6.90 -14.00
CA SER A 9 -3.66 -6.42 -14.68
C SER A 9 -3.69 -4.88 -14.71
N ARG A 10 -4.50 -4.31 -15.61
CA ARG A 10 -4.72 -2.85 -15.63
C ARG A 10 -5.26 -2.35 -14.29
N LEU A 11 -6.19 -3.10 -13.69
CA LEU A 11 -6.77 -2.79 -12.38
C LEU A 11 -5.71 -2.85 -11.26
N GLY A 12 -4.90 -3.92 -11.21
CA GLY A 12 -3.83 -4.04 -10.20
C GLY A 12 -2.79 -2.92 -10.32
N ARG A 13 -2.47 -2.49 -11.54
CA ARG A 13 -1.60 -1.33 -11.78
C ARG A 13 -2.24 -0.02 -11.30
N ALA A 14 -3.53 0.17 -11.57
CA ALA A 14 -4.25 1.36 -11.13
C ALA A 14 -4.35 1.42 -9.60
N LEU A 15 -4.60 0.30 -8.94
CA LEU A 15 -4.61 0.20 -7.47
C LEU A 15 -3.24 0.52 -6.89
N ALA A 16 -2.15 -0.02 -7.47
CA ALA A 16 -0.79 0.30 -7.04
C ALA A 16 -0.46 1.80 -7.23
N ALA A 17 -0.88 2.40 -8.34
CA ALA A 17 -0.72 3.84 -8.57
C ALA A 17 -1.54 4.68 -7.57
N ALA A 18 -2.76 4.27 -7.25
CA ALA A 18 -3.60 4.93 -6.26
C ALA A 18 -2.98 4.85 -4.86
N GLN A 19 -2.41 3.71 -4.49
CA GLN A 19 -1.71 3.53 -3.22
C GLN A 19 -0.46 4.43 -3.14
N ALA A 20 0.36 4.46 -4.19
CA ALA A 20 1.51 5.36 -4.26
C ALA A 20 1.11 6.85 -4.18
N ALA A 21 0.02 7.24 -4.85
CA ALA A 21 -0.52 8.60 -4.76
C ALA A 21 -0.99 8.94 -3.33
N LYS A 22 -1.70 8.01 -2.66
CA LYS A 22 -2.11 8.15 -1.26
C LYS A 22 -0.90 8.32 -0.34
N GLU A 23 0.13 7.51 -0.52
CA GLU A 23 1.37 7.56 0.27
C GLU A 23 2.11 8.89 0.05
N THR A 24 2.17 9.36 -1.20
CA THR A 24 2.74 10.67 -1.54
C THR A 24 2.01 11.80 -0.83
N LEU A 25 0.67 11.81 -0.87
CA LEU A 25 -0.15 12.82 -0.20
C LEU A 25 0.01 12.74 1.32
N SER A 26 0.04 11.55 1.89
CA SER A 26 0.23 11.34 3.33
C SER A 26 1.60 11.84 3.79
N PHE A 27 2.64 11.58 2.99
CA PHE A 27 3.99 12.05 3.28
C PHE A 27 4.04 13.58 3.26
N LEU A 28 3.56 14.21 2.19
CA LEU A 28 3.63 15.66 2.03
C LEU A 28 2.76 16.43 3.03
N LEU A 29 1.56 15.93 3.34
CA LEU A 29 0.57 16.65 4.14
C LEU A 29 0.65 16.34 5.63
N LEU A 30 1.28 15.23 6.02
CA LEU A 30 1.28 14.74 7.40
C LEU A 30 2.71 14.52 7.89
N VAL A 31 3.47 13.63 7.24
CA VAL A 31 4.82 13.25 7.71
C VAL A 31 5.81 14.40 7.61
N LEU A 32 5.83 15.13 6.51
CA LEU A 32 6.78 16.22 6.29
C LEU A 32 6.58 17.38 7.30
N PRO A 33 5.35 17.88 7.55
CA PRO A 33 5.11 18.83 8.63
C PRO A 33 5.59 18.33 10.00
N LEU A 34 5.28 17.07 10.34
CA LEU A 34 5.72 16.45 11.60
C LEU A 34 7.25 16.33 11.71
N ALA A 35 7.93 16.05 10.61
CA ALA A 35 9.38 15.91 10.55
C ALA A 35 10.12 17.25 10.75
N LEU A 36 9.48 18.38 10.41
CA LEU A 36 10.04 19.71 10.68
C LEU A 36 10.11 20.01 12.19
N GLU A 37 9.17 19.49 12.97
CA GLU A 37 9.15 19.62 14.42
C GLU A 37 9.98 18.53 15.12
N SER A 38 9.98 17.31 14.58
CA SER A 38 10.72 16.18 15.13
C SER A 38 11.35 15.32 14.02
N PRO A 39 12.62 15.55 13.67
CA PRO A 39 13.28 14.86 12.56
C PRO A 39 13.34 13.33 12.69
N LEU A 40 13.28 12.81 13.91
CA LEU A 40 13.28 11.37 14.18
C LEU A 40 12.05 10.65 13.60
N VAL A 41 10.95 11.36 13.33
CA VAL A 41 9.76 10.84 12.64
C VAL A 41 10.10 10.32 11.22
N LEU A 42 11.18 10.81 10.60
CA LEU A 42 11.62 10.28 9.30
C LEU A 42 12.10 8.83 9.39
N VAL A 43 12.64 8.40 10.54
CA VAL A 43 13.11 7.02 10.74
C VAL A 43 11.91 6.06 10.77
N SER A 44 10.81 6.45 11.41
CA SER A 44 9.59 5.64 11.43
C SER A 44 8.86 5.60 10.08
N ALA A 45 9.16 6.54 9.17
CA ALA A 45 8.62 6.55 7.81
C ALA A 45 9.36 5.61 6.83
N LEU A 46 10.51 5.05 7.21
CA LEU A 46 11.31 4.18 6.33
C LEU A 46 10.58 2.93 5.81
N PRO A 47 9.80 2.19 6.63
CA PRO A 47 9.02 1.06 6.14
C PRO A 47 8.02 1.48 5.05
N GLY A 48 7.32 2.61 5.28
CA GLY A 48 6.39 3.20 4.31
C GLY A 48 7.06 3.63 3.02
N LEU A 49 8.29 4.15 3.07
CA LEU A 49 9.06 4.48 1.87
C LEU A 49 9.40 3.23 1.04
N GLY A 50 9.76 2.13 1.69
CA GLY A 50 10.00 0.84 1.02
C GLY A 50 8.77 0.34 0.30
N LEU A 51 7.60 0.39 0.95
CA LEU A 51 6.32 0.02 0.36
C LEU A 51 5.95 0.94 -0.82
N TYR A 52 6.18 2.25 -0.69
CA TYR A 52 5.97 3.21 -1.77
C TYR A 52 6.75 2.89 -3.02
N LEU A 53 8.04 2.57 -2.89
CA LEU A 53 8.86 2.16 -4.03
C LEU A 53 8.35 0.87 -4.67
N LEU A 54 7.86 -0.08 -3.87
CA LEU A 54 7.22 -1.30 -4.37
C LEU A 54 5.91 -1.00 -5.10
N HIS A 55 5.09 -0.05 -4.65
CA HIS A 55 3.88 0.37 -5.34
C HIS A 55 4.17 1.06 -6.68
N LEU A 56 5.18 1.91 -6.76
CA LEU A 56 5.65 2.46 -8.03
C LEU A 56 6.12 1.35 -8.99
N TYR A 57 6.87 0.38 -8.46
CA TYR A 57 7.31 -0.77 -9.24
C TYR A 57 6.13 -1.63 -9.74
N LEU A 58 5.12 -1.86 -8.91
CA LEU A 58 3.88 -2.55 -9.29
C LEU A 58 3.10 -1.78 -10.36
N ALA A 59 2.97 -0.46 -10.20
CA ALA A 59 2.28 0.43 -11.15
C ALA A 59 2.93 0.41 -12.54
N SER A 60 4.26 0.24 -12.60
CA SER A 60 5.02 0.07 -13.84
C SER A 60 4.69 -1.22 -14.61
N GLY A 61 4.00 -2.17 -13.98
CA GLY A 61 3.59 -3.42 -14.62
C GLY A 61 4.70 -4.47 -14.76
N ARG A 62 5.84 -4.28 -14.09
CA ARG A 62 7.03 -5.15 -14.19
C ARG A 62 7.10 -6.23 -13.11
N ALA A 63 6.27 -6.11 -12.07
CA ALA A 63 6.33 -7.01 -10.92
C ALA A 63 5.83 -8.43 -11.20
N SER A 64 6.45 -9.41 -10.55
CA SER A 64 5.95 -10.78 -10.49
C SER A 64 4.70 -10.87 -9.61
N ARG A 65 3.92 -11.95 -9.77
CA ARG A 65 2.75 -12.19 -8.91
C ARG A 65 3.13 -12.33 -7.44
N VAL A 66 4.20 -13.07 -7.14
CA VAL A 66 4.65 -13.29 -5.76
C VAL A 66 5.01 -11.96 -5.11
N LEU A 67 5.75 -11.11 -5.83
CA LEU A 67 6.08 -9.77 -5.36
C LEU A 67 4.82 -8.94 -5.13
N ALA A 68 3.86 -8.96 -6.06
CA ALA A 68 2.59 -8.25 -5.89
C ALA A 68 1.84 -8.69 -4.64
N VAL A 69 1.70 -10.01 -4.41
CA VAL A 69 1.04 -10.53 -3.20
C VAL A 69 1.79 -10.10 -1.94
N ALA A 70 3.12 -10.25 -1.92
CA ALA A 70 3.95 -9.86 -0.78
C ALA A 70 3.80 -8.38 -0.47
N THR A 71 3.89 -7.50 -1.47
CA THR A 71 3.72 -6.06 -1.29
C THR A 71 2.34 -5.73 -0.72
N TRP A 72 1.26 -6.28 -1.26
CA TRP A 72 -0.08 -5.98 -0.76
C TRP A 72 -0.35 -6.52 0.65
N VAL A 73 0.21 -7.68 1.00
CA VAL A 73 0.13 -8.23 2.37
C VAL A 73 0.91 -7.35 3.35
N LEU A 74 2.14 -6.96 3.00
CA LEU A 74 2.96 -6.08 3.84
C LEU A 74 2.32 -4.70 4.00
N THR A 75 1.74 -4.17 2.92
CA THR A 75 0.99 -2.90 2.96
C THR A 75 -0.22 -3.01 3.88
N LEU A 76 -1.00 -4.08 3.76
CA LEU A 76 -2.14 -4.29 4.66
C LEU A 76 -1.70 -4.36 6.13
N ALA A 77 -0.61 -5.07 6.42
CA ALA A 77 -0.06 -5.17 7.77
C ALA A 77 0.41 -3.81 8.31
N ASP A 78 1.13 -3.03 7.49
CA ASP A 78 1.61 -1.68 7.84
C ASP A 78 0.44 -0.71 8.12
N GLU A 79 -0.57 -0.70 7.25
CA GLU A 79 -1.74 0.17 7.42
C GLU A 79 -2.56 -0.24 8.66
N LEU A 80 -2.72 -1.54 8.93
CA LEU A 80 -3.38 -2.03 10.15
C LEU A 80 -2.60 -1.66 11.40
N TRP A 81 -1.28 -1.83 11.39
CA TRP A 81 -0.41 -1.44 12.49
C TRP A 81 -0.53 0.05 12.79
N ALA A 82 -0.51 0.89 11.75
CA ALA A 82 -0.66 2.33 11.89
C ALA A 82 -2.05 2.72 12.44
N VAL A 83 -3.14 2.08 11.97
CA VAL A 83 -4.49 2.31 12.52
C VAL A 83 -4.54 2.01 14.02
N LEU A 84 -3.97 0.88 14.44
CA LEU A 84 -3.93 0.49 15.86
C LEU A 84 -3.13 1.50 16.69
N LEU A 85 -1.96 1.90 16.20
CA LEU A 85 -1.09 2.88 16.87
C LEU A 85 -1.81 4.23 17.08
N TYR A 86 -2.55 4.70 16.08
CA TYR A 86 -3.25 5.99 16.15
C TYR A 86 -4.62 5.94 16.83
N HIS A 87 -5.21 4.75 17.02
CA HIS A 87 -6.46 4.61 17.76
C HIS A 87 -6.29 4.97 19.23
N ASP A 88 -5.18 4.54 19.84
CA ASP A 88 -4.90 4.73 21.27
C ASP A 88 -4.36 6.13 21.62
N LEU A 89 -3.84 6.86 20.63
CA LEU A 89 -3.24 8.18 20.85
C LEU A 89 -4.27 9.31 21.04
N GLY A 90 -5.57 9.00 21.01
CA GLY A 90 -6.67 9.89 21.40
C GLY A 90 -6.49 11.32 20.91
N ALA A 91 -6.66 11.58 19.61
CA ALA A 91 -6.01 12.75 19.02
C ALA A 91 -6.79 13.58 17.97
N PRO A 92 -6.48 14.89 17.89
CA PRO A 92 -7.09 15.97 17.10
C PRO A 92 -7.17 15.77 15.57
N LEU A 93 -7.69 16.77 14.86
CA LEU A 93 -8.05 16.76 13.43
C LEU A 93 -6.97 16.14 12.50
N ALA A 94 -5.68 16.28 12.82
CA ALA A 94 -4.57 15.66 12.09
C ALA A 94 -4.51 14.12 12.25
N ALA A 95 -4.75 13.60 13.46
CA ALA A 95 -4.83 12.16 13.70
C ALA A 95 -6.05 11.53 13.02
N ARG A 96 -7.17 12.25 12.93
CA ARG A 96 -8.34 11.80 12.16
C ARG A 96 -8.04 11.70 10.66
N ARG A 97 -7.27 12.64 10.10
CA ARG A 97 -6.83 12.58 8.69
C ARG A 97 -5.87 11.42 8.44
N LEU A 98 -4.92 11.18 9.35
CA LEU A 98 -4.04 10.01 9.33
C LEU A 98 -4.85 8.72 9.36
N HIS A 99 -5.78 8.59 10.29
CA HIS A 99 -6.64 7.41 10.41
C HIS A 99 -7.43 7.13 9.11
N LEU A 100 -8.09 8.15 8.54
CA LEU A 100 -8.81 8.01 7.26
C LEU A 100 -7.87 7.62 6.12
N SER A 101 -6.66 8.18 6.09
CA SER A 101 -5.64 7.80 5.11
C SER A 101 -5.29 6.32 5.23
N HIS A 102 -5.09 5.82 6.44
CA HIS A 102 -4.79 4.40 6.66
C HIS A 102 -5.98 3.48 6.32
N CYS A 103 -7.21 3.87 6.65
CA CYS A 103 -8.41 3.14 6.23
C CYS A 103 -8.52 3.03 4.69
N LEU A 104 -8.19 4.11 3.97
CA LEU A 104 -8.15 4.08 2.51
C LEU A 104 -7.07 3.10 2.00
N GLY A 105 -5.89 3.10 2.61
CA GLY A 105 -4.82 2.16 2.29
C GLY A 105 -5.20 0.69 2.52
N ILE A 106 -5.91 0.40 3.61
CA ILE A 106 -6.52 -0.91 3.88
C ILE A 106 -7.48 -1.30 2.75
N GLY A 107 -8.39 -0.39 2.38
CA GLY A 107 -9.37 -0.63 1.31
C GLY A 107 -8.72 -0.95 -0.03
N LEU A 108 -7.69 -0.18 -0.43
CA LEU A 108 -6.92 -0.42 -1.65
C LEU A 108 -6.20 -1.78 -1.61
N SER A 109 -5.59 -2.11 -0.48
CA SER A 109 -4.89 -3.38 -0.28
C SER A 109 -5.83 -4.59 -0.39
N LEU A 110 -7.01 -4.51 0.24
CA LEU A 110 -8.02 -5.57 0.17
C LEU A 110 -8.55 -5.75 -1.26
N LEU A 111 -8.83 -4.65 -1.98
CA LEU A 111 -9.27 -4.71 -3.37
C LEU A 111 -8.21 -5.35 -4.27
N ALA A 112 -6.93 -5.02 -4.07
CA ALA A 112 -5.85 -5.59 -4.84
C ALA A 112 -5.64 -7.08 -4.56
N LEU A 113 -5.74 -7.51 -3.30
CA LEU A 113 -5.67 -8.92 -2.92
C LEU A 113 -6.87 -9.71 -3.48
N ALA A 114 -8.07 -9.14 -3.42
CA ALA A 114 -9.27 -9.75 -4.00
C ALA A 114 -9.14 -9.90 -5.52
N GLU A 115 -8.59 -8.89 -6.21
CA GLU A 115 -8.32 -8.94 -7.65
C GLU A 115 -7.36 -10.08 -8.01
N LEU A 116 -6.26 -10.21 -7.25
CA LEU A 116 -5.25 -11.24 -7.43
C LEU A 116 -5.83 -12.63 -7.17
N ALA A 117 -6.61 -12.79 -6.11
CA ALA A 117 -7.29 -14.04 -5.76
C ALA A 117 -8.32 -14.44 -6.83
N ALA A 118 -9.15 -13.51 -7.29
CA ALA A 118 -10.14 -13.75 -8.35
C ALA A 118 -9.48 -14.16 -9.67
N ARG A 119 -8.37 -13.53 -10.04
CA ARG A 119 -7.59 -13.93 -11.23
C ARG A 119 -6.94 -15.30 -11.08
N TRP A 120 -6.57 -15.69 -9.88
CA TRP A 120 -6.03 -17.01 -9.62
C TRP A 120 -7.11 -18.09 -9.74
N ALA A 121 -8.26 -17.88 -9.11
CA ALA A 121 -9.41 -18.78 -9.20
C ALA A 121 -9.87 -19.00 -10.64
N ARG A 122 -9.99 -17.92 -11.44
CA ARG A 122 -10.37 -18.01 -12.87
C ARG A 122 -9.41 -18.83 -13.70
N ARG A 123 -8.11 -18.89 -13.37
CA ARG A 123 -7.13 -19.71 -14.09
C ARG A 123 -7.19 -21.19 -13.74
N ARG A 124 -7.72 -21.52 -12.55
CA ARG A 124 -7.81 -22.90 -12.06
C ARG A 124 -9.12 -23.58 -12.44
N ARG A 125 -10.11 -22.84 -12.96
CA ARG A 125 -11.31 -23.44 -13.53
C ARG A 125 -10.94 -24.07 -14.88
N PRO A 126 -11.07 -25.40 -15.03
CA PRO A 126 -11.03 -26.01 -16.36
C PRO A 126 -12.20 -25.43 -17.19
N ALA A 127 -11.94 -25.20 -18.48
CA ALA A 127 -12.96 -24.81 -19.44
C ALA A 127 -13.99 -25.93 -19.62
#